data_AF-X6EDD8-F1
#
_entry.id   AF-X6EDD8-F1
#
_cell.length_a   1.000
_cell.length_b   1.000
_cell.length_c   1.000
_cell.angle_alpha   90.00
_cell.angle_beta   90.00
_cell.angle_gamma   90.00
#
_symmetry.space_group_name_H-M   'P 1'
#
loop_
_entity.id
_entity.type
_entity.pdbx_description
1 polymer ?
#
loop_
_entity_poly.entity_id
_entity_poly.type
_entity_poly.pdbx_seq_one_letter_code
_entity_poly.pdbx_strand_id
1 'polypeptide(L)'
;MGIATTIGLDIAKSVFQVHGVDAAGEVVIRRKLTRGRVLGLFENLPRCLVGIEACSSSHYWARELIARGNDVRLLPARYLKA
;
A
#
# COMPACT_ATOMS: atom_id res chain seq x y z
N MET A 1 -3.38 -8.62 17.97
CA MET A 1 -2.55 -7.98 16.93
C MET A 1 -2.92 -8.62 15.60
N GLY A 2 -3.77 -7.97 14.82
CA GLY A 2 -4.20 -8.46 13.52
C GLY A 2 -3.07 -8.34 12.48
N ILE A 3 -3.11 -9.22 11.47
CA ILE A 3 -2.23 -9.16 10.31
C ILE A 3 -2.95 -8.33 9.24
N ALA A 4 -2.25 -7.36 8.65
CA ALA A 4 -2.82 -6.57 7.56
C ALA A 4 -3.13 -7.48 6.36
N THR A 5 -4.38 -7.50 5.93
CA THR A 5 -4.86 -8.25 4.76
C THR A 5 -5.06 -7.34 3.55
N THR A 6 -5.34 -6.06 3.81
CA THR A 6 -5.53 -5.03 2.78
C THR A 6 -4.76 -3.77 3.16
N ILE A 7 -4.06 -3.19 2.18
CA ILE A 7 -3.27 -1.97 2.35
C ILE A 7 -3.66 -0.92 1.30
N GLY A 8 -4.02 0.28 1.77
CA GLY A 8 -4.04 1.49 0.98
C GLY A 8 -2.66 2.16 0.98
N LEU A 9 -2.15 2.45 -0.21
CA LEU A 9 -0.90 3.17 -0.44
C LEU A 9 -1.17 4.44 -1.26
N ASP A 10 -1.10 5.58 -0.59
CA ASP A 10 -1.10 6.90 -1.25
C ASP A 10 0.36 7.38 -1.41
N ILE A 11 0.67 7.86 -2.61
CA ILE A 11 2.01 8.18 -3.07
C ILE A 11 2.10 9.66 -3.44
N ALA A 12 2.76 10.43 -2.59
CA ALA A 12 3.26 11.76 -2.90
C ALA A 12 4.74 11.70 -3.33
N LYS A 13 5.28 12.84 -3.80
CA LYS A 13 6.62 12.95 -4.43
C LYS A 13 7.74 12.21 -3.68
N SER A 14 7.79 12.35 -2.35
CA SER A 14 8.79 11.72 -1.49
C SER A 14 8.21 11.05 -0.23
N VAL A 15 6.89 11.08 -0.08
CA VAL A 15 6.18 10.63 1.12
C VAL A 15 5.09 9.65 0.70
N PHE A 16 5.01 8.55 1.43
CA PHE A 16 4.07 7.46 1.20
C PHE A 16 3.19 7.33 2.43
N GLN A 17 1.87 7.43 2.26
CA GLN A 17 0.92 7.11 3.32
C GLN A 17 0.54 5.63 3.21
N VAL A 18 0.76 4.89 4.29
CA VAL A 18 0.35 3.50 4.39
C VAL A 18 -0.78 3.39 5.39
N HIS A 19 -1.88 2.79 4.95
CA HIS A 19 -3.01 2.43 5.78
C HIS A 19 -3.33 0.95 5.58
N GLY A 20 -3.20 0.13 6.61
CA GLY A 20 -3.44 -1.31 6.55
C GLY A 20 -4.51 -1.73 7.55
N VAL A 21 -5.43 -2.56 7.08
CA VAL A 21 -6.51 -3.15 7.88
C VAL A 21 -6.39 -4.66 7.90
N ASP A 22 -6.81 -5.29 8.99
CA ASP A 22 -6.91 -6.75 9.09
C ASP A 22 -8.21 -7.28 8.46
N ALA A 23 -8.45 -8.59 8.58
CA ALA A 23 -9.64 -9.24 8.03
C ALA A 23 -10.97 -8.75 8.67
N ALA A 24 -10.92 -8.19 9.88
CA ALA A 24 -12.09 -7.59 10.54
C ALA A 24 -12.30 -6.12 10.15
N GLY A 25 -11.40 -5.55 9.34
CA GLY A 25 -11.41 -4.14 8.97
C GLY A 25 -10.74 -3.23 10.00
N GLU A 26 -10.13 -3.79 11.05
CA GLU A 26 -9.48 -3.01 12.09
C GLU A 26 -8.13 -2.48 11.61
N VAL A 27 -7.84 -1.22 11.93
CA VAL A 27 -6.60 -0.56 11.50
C VAL A 27 -5.42 -1.11 12.29
N VAL A 28 -4.54 -1.85 11.61
CA VAL A 28 -3.35 -2.46 12.21
C VAL A 28 -2.06 -1.76 11.80
N ILE A 29 -2.09 -0.98 10.71
CA ILE A 29 -0.95 -0.18 10.24
C ILE A 29 -1.45 1.19 9.81
N ARG A 30 -0.90 2.27 10.38
CA ARG A 30 -1.12 3.64 9.90
C ARG A 30 0.14 4.46 10.09
N ARG A 31 0.90 4.71 9.02
CA ARG A 31 2.16 5.45 9.12
C ARG A 31 2.60 6.09 7.81
N LYS A 32 3.44 7.13 7.94
CA LYS A 32 4.16 7.76 6.83
C LYS A 32 5.48 7.04 6.59
N LEU A 33 5.83 6.80 5.33
CA LEU A 33 7.09 6.22 4.91
C LEU A 33 7.81 7.12 3.90
N THR A 34 9.13 6.97 3.85
CA THR A 34 9.95 7.49 2.75
C THR A 34 10.08 6.42 1.67
N ARG A 35 10.38 6.84 0.43
CA ARG A 35 10.56 5.96 -0.74
C ARG A 35 11.37 4.69 -0.44
N GLY A 36 12.53 4.83 0.21
CA GLY A 36 13.43 3.72 0.49
C GLY A 36 12.90 2.70 1.52
N ARG A 37 11.85 3.04 2.28
CA ARG A 37 11.28 2.17 3.33
C ARG A 37 10.03 1.43 2.88
N VAL A 38 9.48 1.75 1.71
CA VAL A 38 8.24 1.14 1.20
C VAL A 38 8.44 -0.35 0.98
N LEU A 39 9.43 -0.75 0.20
CA LEU A 39 9.65 -2.16 -0.15
C LEU A 39 9.98 -3.01 1.07
N GLY A 40 10.82 -2.49 1.98
CA GLY A 40 11.14 -3.16 3.24
C GLY A 40 9.92 -3.36 4.15
N LEU A 41 8.89 -2.51 4.09
CA LEU A 41 7.63 -2.80 4.78
C LEU A 41 6.97 -4.05 4.19
N PHE A 42 6.79 -4.10 2.87
CA PHE A 42 6.08 -5.18 2.19
C PHE A 42 6.84 -6.51 2.20
N GLU A 43 8.16 -6.50 2.40
CA GLU A 43 8.95 -7.71 2.62
C GLU A 43 8.72 -8.34 4.01
N ASN A 44 8.32 -7.53 5.00
CA ASN A 44 8.02 -7.98 6.36
C ASN A 44 6.53 -8.27 6.59
N LEU A 45 5.69 -8.13 5.55
CA LEU A 45 4.27 -8.40 5.62
C LEU A 45 3.92 -9.67 4.84
N PRO A 46 2.93 -10.44 5.30
CA PRO A 46 2.30 -11.45 4.46
C PRO A 46 1.77 -10.85 3.16
N ARG A 47 1.68 -11.68 2.12
CA ARG A 47 1.07 -11.27 0.84
C ARG A 47 -0.33 -10.73 1.11
N CYS A 48 -0.60 -9.52 0.63
CA CYS A 48 -1.85 -8.82 0.89
C CYS A 48 -2.38 -8.15 -0.37
N LEU A 49 -3.63 -7.70 -0.30
CA LEU A 49 -4.21 -6.84 -1.32
C LEU A 49 -3.69 -5.41 -1.11
N VAL A 50 -3.19 -4.77 -2.17
CA VAL A 50 -2.68 -3.40 -2.13
C VAL A 50 -3.45 -2.51 -3.10
N GLY A 51 -4.22 -1.57 -2.58
CA GLY A 51 -4.79 -0.47 -3.34
C GLY A 51 -3.78 0.67 -3.44
N ILE A 52 -3.43 1.09 -4.66
CA ILE A 52 -2.53 2.23 -4.88
C ILE A 52 -3.30 3.36 -5.58
N GLU A 53 -3.19 4.58 -5.07
CA GLU A 53 -3.72 5.74 -5.77
C GLU A 53 -2.99 5.98 -7.10
N ALA A 54 -3.77 6.11 -8.19
CA ALA A 54 -3.23 6.41 -9.50
C ALA A 54 -2.57 7.80 -9.53
N CYS A 55 -1.25 7.81 -9.50
CA CYS A 55 -0.39 8.97 -9.72
C CYS A 55 0.68 8.65 -10.78
N SER A 56 1.51 9.65 -11.16
CA SER A 56 2.56 9.48 -12.18
C SER A 56 3.57 8.37 -11.87
N SER A 57 3.74 8.00 -10.60
CA SER A 57 4.65 6.93 -10.16
C SER A 57 3.96 5.62 -9.78
N SER A 58 2.62 5.58 -9.75
CA SER A 58 1.83 4.43 -9.26
C SER A 58 2.15 3.13 -9.98
N HIS A 59 2.31 3.16 -11.31
CA HIS A 59 2.66 1.99 -12.11
C HIS A 59 4.02 1.38 -11.74
N TYR A 60 5.01 2.20 -11.38
CA TYR A 60 6.31 1.71 -10.91
C TYR A 60 6.13 0.91 -9.63
N TRP A 61 5.40 1.48 -8.66
CA TRP A 61 5.15 0.83 -7.38
C TRP A 61 4.30 -0.43 -7.52
N ALA A 62 3.31 -0.43 -8.40
CA ALA A 62 2.52 -1.62 -8.66
C ALA A 62 3.39 -2.79 -9.14
N ARG A 63 4.31 -2.55 -10.08
CA ARG A 63 5.24 -3.59 -10.55
C ARG A 63 6.13 -4.13 -9.44
N GLU A 64 6.70 -3.24 -8.62
CA GLU A 64 7.56 -3.64 -7.50
C GLU A 64 6.83 -4.50 -6.46
N LEU A 65 5.56 -4.19 -6.18
CA LEU A 65 4.75 -4.92 -5.21
C LEU A 65 4.21 -6.24 -5.78
N ILE A 66 3.85 -6.28 -7.07
CA ILE A 66 3.48 -7.51 -7.80
C ILE A 66 4.66 -8.47 -7.88
N ALA A 67 5.88 -7.98 -8.15
CA ALA A 67 7.08 -8.80 -8.16
C ALA A 67 7.35 -9.45 -6.79
N ARG A 68 6.86 -8.83 -5.71
CA ARG A 68 6.84 -9.37 -4.35
C ARG A 68 5.53 -10.12 -4.05
N GLY A 69 4.84 -10.62 -5.05
CA GLY A 69 3.68 -11.51 -4.92
C GLY A 69 2.43 -10.93 -4.26
N ASN A 70 2.31 -9.60 -4.14
CA ASN A 70 1.08 -8.97 -3.65
C ASN A 70 0.04 -8.86 -4.79
N ASP A 71 -1.26 -8.92 -4.46
CA ASP A 71 -2.31 -8.53 -5.40
C ASP A 71 -2.41 -7.00 -5.36
N VAL A 72 -2.20 -6.34 -6.50
CA VAL A 72 -2.16 -4.88 -6.57
C VAL A 72 -3.25 -4.35 -7.48
N ARG A 73 -4.01 -3.37 -6.98
CA ARG A 73 -5.05 -2.66 -7.71
C ARG A 73 -4.72 -1.18 -7.77
N LEU A 74 -4.57 -0.66 -8.99
CA LEU A 74 -4.48 0.79 -9.22
C LEU A 74 -5.88 1.37 -9.17
N LEU A 75 -6.12 2.26 -8.21
CA LEU A 75 -7.40 2.92 -8.00
C LEU A 75 -7.32 4.33 -8.59
N PRO A 76 -8.26 4.72 -9.47
CA PRO A 76 -8.37 6.11 -9.89
C PRO A 76 -8.53 7.01 -8.66
N ALA A 77 -7.85 8.15 -8.63
CA ALA A 77 -7.87 9.12 -7.51
C ALA A 77 -9.28 9.45 -7.00
N ARG A 78 -10.29 9.41 -7.88
CA ARG A 78 -11.70 9.64 -7.53
C ARG A 78 -12.27 8.67 -6.49
N TYR A 79 -11.70 7.47 -6.35
CA TYR A 79 -12.21 6.39 -5.50
C TYR A 79 -11.52 6.30 -4.13
N LEU A 80 -10.45 7.07 -3.91
CA LEU A 80 -9.75 7.18 -2.62
C LEU A 80 -10.14 8.52 -1.98
N LYS A 81 -11.42 8.67 -1.61
CA LYS A 81 -11.85 9.77 -0.74
C LYS A 81 -11.82 9.30 0.71
N ALA A 82 -11.19 10.14 1.56
CA ALA A 82 -11.03 9.97 3.00
C ALA A 82 -12.36 9.96 3.76
#